data_AF-A0AAW0CE21-F1
#
_entry.id   AF-A0AAW0CE21-F1
#
_cell.length_a   1.000
_cell.length_b   1.000
_cell.length_c   1.000
_cell.angle_alpha   90.00
_cell.angle_beta   90.00
_cell.angle_gamma   90.00
#
_symmetry.space_group_name_H-M   'P 1'
#
loop_
_entity.id
_entity.type
_entity.pdbx_description
1 polymer ?
#
loop_
_entity_poly.entity_id
_entity_poly.type
_entity_poly.pdbx_seq_one_letter_code
_entity_poly.pdbx_strand_id
1 'polypeptide(L)'
;FLHFWRAHIEQMHNRYGDLYTTARSFITAPSFHIFNRLCDSMLLLIIIYARRYPNQPFCPWLLGTEFVEHFFGLARMMLPNFTWAEFIKYM
;
A
#
# COMPACT_ATOMS: atom_id res chain seq x y z
N PHE A 1 1.58 -15.29 -3.32
CA PHE A 1 1.52 -15.44 -1.85
C PHE A 1 0.08 -15.34 -1.31
N LEU A 2 -0.61 -14.20 -1.46
CA LEU A 2 -1.96 -13.99 -0.89
C LEU A 2 -3.00 -15.04 -1.33
N HIS A 3 -2.99 -15.42 -2.62
CA HIS A 3 -3.86 -16.49 -3.12
C HIS A 3 -3.54 -17.87 -2.54
N PHE A 4 -2.26 -18.18 -2.32
CA PHE A 4 -1.84 -19.44 -1.70
C PHE A 4 -2.26 -19.49 -0.23
N TRP A 5 -2.14 -18.37 0.49
CA TRP A 5 -2.61 -18.26 1.87
C TRP A 5 -4.13 -18.41 1.96
N ARG A 6 -4.90 -17.80 1.05
CA ARG A 6 -6.35 -17.99 0.97
C ARG A 6 -6.72 -19.45 0.74
N ALA A 7 -6.08 -20.10 -0.24
CA ALA A 7 -6.32 -21.51 -0.54
C ALA A 7 -5.99 -22.43 0.66
N HIS A 8 -4.93 -22.10 1.41
CA HIS A 8 -4.56 -22.81 2.63
C HIS A 8 -5.65 -22.68 3.72
N ILE A 9 -6.17 -21.48 3.95
CA ILE A 9 -7.26 -21.25 4.93
C ILE A 9 -8.54 -21.98 4.48
N GLU A 10 -8.86 -21.98 3.19
CA GLU A 10 -10.01 -22.72 2.65
C GLU A 10 -9.85 -24.24 2.83
N GLN A 11 -8.66 -24.79 2.64
CA GLN A 11 -8.38 -26.20 2.94
C GLN A 11 -8.51 -26.52 4.45
N MET A 12 -8.03 -25.64 5.32
CA MET A 12 -8.14 -25.83 6.77
C MET A 12 -9.57 -25.67 7.27
N HIS A 13 -10.37 -24.78 6.67
CA HIS A 13 -11.80 -24.69 6.91
C HIS A 13 -12.51 -26.00 6.54
N ASN A 14 -12.18 -26.59 5.38
CA ASN A 14 -12.78 -27.87 4.98
C ASN A 14 -12.39 -29.04 5.91
N ARG A 15 -11.20 -29.00 6.52
CA ARG A 15 -10.70 -30.08 7.40
C ARG A 15 -11.12 -29.90 8.86
N TYR A 16 -11.27 -28.66 9.31
CA TYR A 16 -11.55 -28.29 10.69
C TYR A 16 -12.51 -27.08 10.73
N GLY A 17 -13.72 -27.28 10.18
CA GLY A 17 -14.70 -26.21 9.94
C GLY A 17 -15.16 -25.44 11.19
N ASP A 18 -15.01 -26.03 12.37
CA ASP A 18 -15.34 -25.39 13.65
C ASP A 18 -14.23 -24.45 14.18
N LEU A 19 -12.98 -24.68 13.75
CA LEU A 19 -11.80 -23.95 14.24
C LEU A 19 -11.33 -22.87 13.27
N TYR A 20 -11.47 -23.12 11.97
CA TYR A 20 -11.01 -22.19 10.93
C TYR A 20 -12.21 -21.68 10.15
N THR A 21 -12.29 -20.37 9.96
CA THR A 21 -13.29 -19.75 9.09
C THR A 21 -12.62 -18.65 8.31
N THR A 22 -12.87 -18.56 7.00
CA THR A 22 -12.28 -17.53 6.15
C THR A 22 -12.60 -16.11 6.63
N ALA A 23 -13.72 -15.89 7.32
CA ALA A 23 -14.06 -14.59 7.88
C ALA A 23 -13.24 -14.20 9.13
N ARG A 24 -12.64 -15.17 9.83
CA ARG A 24 -11.94 -14.94 11.12
C ARG A 24 -10.44 -15.23 11.05
N SER A 25 -10.04 -16.17 10.20
CA SER A 25 -8.66 -16.65 10.05
C SER A 25 -7.95 -16.09 8.81
N PHE A 26 -8.65 -15.33 7.96
CA PHE A 26 -8.09 -14.65 6.80
C PHE A 26 -8.36 -13.15 6.86
N ILE A 27 -7.61 -12.38 6.09
CA ILE A 27 -7.85 -10.93 5.96
C ILE A 27 -9.23 -10.66 5.36
N THR A 28 -9.83 -9.54 5.75
CA THR A 28 -11.15 -9.14 5.24
C THR A 28 -11.13 -9.04 3.71
N ALA A 29 -12.25 -9.38 3.07
CA ALA A 29 -12.36 -9.34 1.61
C ALA A 29 -11.92 -7.99 0.98
N PRO A 30 -12.28 -6.80 1.55
CA PRO A 30 -11.79 -5.52 1.03
C PRO A 30 -10.27 -5.42 1.07
N SER A 31 -9.63 -5.82 2.18
CA SER A 31 -8.18 -5.79 2.32
C SER A 31 -7.50 -6.72 1.30
N PHE A 32 -8.06 -7.91 1.06
CA PHE A 32 -7.55 -8.82 0.03
C PHE A 32 -7.60 -8.20 -1.38
N HIS A 33 -8.69 -7.51 -1.72
CA HIS A 33 -8.79 -6.80 -2.99
C HIS A 33 -7.80 -5.64 -3.10
N ILE A 34 -7.63 -4.85 -2.02
CA ILE A 34 -6.68 -3.74 -1.98
C ILE A 34 -5.25 -4.25 -2.19
N PHE A 35 -4.85 -5.31 -1.49
CA PHE A 35 -3.49 -5.85 -1.64
C PHE A 35 -3.23 -6.41 -3.04
N ASN A 36 -4.17 -7.15 -3.62
CA ASN A 36 -4.02 -7.62 -5.00
C ASN A 36 -3.92 -6.45 -5.98
N ARG A 37 -4.79 -5.44 -5.83
CA ARG A 37 -4.74 -4.24 -6.67
C ARG A 37 -3.42 -3.49 -6.55
N LEU A 38 -2.87 -3.41 -5.34
CA LEU A 38 -1.58 -2.78 -5.08
C LEU A 38 -0.44 -3.54 -5.79
N CYS A 39 -0.43 -4.87 -5.71
CA CYS A 39 0.53 -5.71 -6.43
C CYS A 39 0.43 -5.52 -7.96
N ASP A 40 -0.78 -5.58 -8.52
CA ASP A 40 -1.01 -5.39 -9.96
C ASP A 40 -0.55 -4.00 -10.43
N SER A 41 -0.87 -2.97 -9.64
CA SER A 41 -0.50 -1.59 -9.96
C SER A 41 1.01 -1.38 -9.89
N MET A 42 1.70 -2.01 -8.93
CA MET A 42 3.16 -1.94 -8.83
C MET A 42 3.85 -2.67 -9.99
N LEU A 43 3.35 -3.83 -10.40
CA LEU A 43 3.86 -4.54 -11.59
C LEU A 43 3.66 -3.71 -12.86
N LEU A 44 2.47 -3.12 -13.03
CA LEU A 44 2.19 -2.25 -14.17
C LEU A 44 3.14 -1.05 -14.21
N LEU A 45 3.37 -0.42 -13.05
CA LEU A 45 4.31 0.69 -12.91
C LEU A 45 5.73 0.29 -13.31
N ILE A 46 6.23 -0.86 -12.83
CA ILE A 46 7.56 -1.38 -13.19
C ILE A 46 7.68 -1.56 -14.70
N ILE A 47 6.69 -2.18 -15.33
CA ILE A 47 6.70 -2.47 -16.77
C ILE A 47 6.67 -1.17 -17.59
N ILE A 48 5.79 -0.23 -17.23
CA ILE A 48 5.67 1.06 -17.93
C ILE A 48 6.93 1.89 -17.75
N TYR A 49 7.49 1.94 -16.54
CA TYR A 49 8.71 2.68 -16.25
C TYR A 49 9.90 2.14 -17.03
N ALA A 50 10.11 0.82 -17.03
CA ALA A 50 11.17 0.16 -17.79
C ALA A 50 11.05 0.44 -19.30
N ARG A 51 9.83 0.51 -19.84
CA ARG A 51 9.60 0.88 -21.25
C ARG A 51 9.84 2.35 -21.53
N ARG A 52 9.48 3.24 -20.60
CA ARG A 52 9.54 4.70 -20.80
C ARG A 52 10.93 5.27 -20.56
N TYR A 53 11.69 4.69 -19.63
CA TYR A 53 13.00 5.13 -19.18
C TYR A 53 13.99 3.95 -19.14
N PRO A 54 14.40 3.40 -20.30
CA PRO A 54 15.26 2.21 -20.34
C PRO A 54 16.66 2.42 -19.76
N ASN A 55 17.13 3.67 -19.70
CA ASN A 55 18.46 4.04 -19.22
C ASN A 55 18.49 4.40 -17.72
N GLN A 56 17.34 4.40 -17.04
CA GLN A 56 17.25 4.78 -15.63
C GLN A 56 16.76 3.58 -14.81
N PRO A 57 17.42 3.24 -13.68
CA PRO A 57 16.93 2.20 -12.79
C PRO A 57 15.58 2.60 -12.18
N PHE A 58 14.69 1.62 -12.00
CA PHE A 58 13.43 1.83 -11.32
C PHE A 58 13.66 1.99 -9.81
N CYS A 59 13.30 3.17 -9.29
CA CYS A 59 13.48 3.54 -7.89
C CYS A 59 12.10 3.84 -7.26
N PRO A 60 11.38 2.84 -6.72
CA PRO A 60 10.02 3.02 -6.21
C PRO A 60 9.91 4.09 -5.11
N TRP A 61 10.95 4.27 -4.29
CA TRP A 61 10.98 5.26 -3.21
C TRP A 61 10.86 6.71 -3.71
N LEU A 62 11.34 7.00 -4.93
CA LEU A 62 11.16 8.33 -5.56
C LEU A 62 9.72 8.60 -5.99
N LEU A 63 8.90 7.54 -6.12
CA LEU A 63 7.51 7.61 -6.57
C LEU A 63 6.53 7.48 -5.40
N GLY A 64 7.04 7.35 -4.17
CA GLY A 64 6.25 7.24 -2.95
C GLY A 64 5.84 8.58 -2.36
N THR A 65 5.11 8.52 -1.25
CA THR A 65 4.66 9.69 -0.48
C THR A 65 5.65 10.14 0.59
N GLU A 66 6.80 9.45 0.73
CA GLU A 66 7.80 9.70 1.77
C GLU A 66 8.23 11.17 1.82
N PHE A 67 8.48 11.79 0.67
CA PHE A 67 8.81 13.22 0.60
C PHE A 67 7.70 14.09 1.20
N VAL A 68 6.44 13.79 0.86
CA VAL A 68 5.27 14.53 1.33
C VAL A 68 5.08 14.34 2.83
N GLU A 69 5.28 13.13 3.33
CA GLU A 69 5.20 12.81 4.77
C GLU A 69 6.28 13.55 5.58
N HIS A 70 7.52 13.54 5.11
CA HIS A 70 8.60 14.30 5.75
C HIS A 70 8.37 15.81 5.67
N PHE A 71 7.89 16.31 4.52
CA PHE A 71 7.56 17.71 4.34
C PHE A 71 6.48 18.17 5.34
N PHE A 72 5.38 17.41 5.49
CA PHE A 72 4.36 17.74 6.47
C PHE A 72 4.79 17.50 7.92
N GLY A 73 5.70 16.55 8.16
CA GLY A 73 6.34 16.36 9.46
C GLY A 73 7.12 17.60 9.89
N LEU A 74 7.94 18.16 8.99
CA LEU A 74 8.68 19.40 9.21
C LEU A 74 7.73 20.60 9.37
N ALA A 75 6.69 20.69 8.54
CA ALA A 75 5.69 21.76 8.66
C ALA A 75 5.01 21.75 10.04
N ARG A 76 4.68 20.58 10.59
CA ARG A 76 4.12 20.46 11.95
C ARG A 76 5.13 20.75 13.06
N MET A 77 6.42 20.48 12.84
CA MET A 77 7.46 20.89 13.80
C MET A 77 7.55 22.41 13.93
N MET A 78 7.35 23.13 12.82
CA MET A 78 7.36 24.60 12.79
C MET A 78 6.04 25.21 13.29
N LEU A 79 4.90 24.64 12.88
CA LEU A 79 3.58 25.08 13.31
C LEU A 79 2.67 23.86 13.60
N PRO A 80 2.46 23.49 14.88
CA PRO A 80 1.83 22.21 15.23
C PRO A 80 0.37 22.06 14.76
N ASN A 81 -0.38 23.16 14.61
CA ASN A 81 -1.76 23.16 14.14
C ASN A 81 -1.99 24.26 13.10
N PHE A 82 -1.30 24.20 11.96
CA PHE A 82 -1.54 25.15 10.88
C PHE A 82 -2.89 24.93 10.20
N THR A 83 -3.61 26.01 9.98
CA THR A 83 -4.70 26.07 9.01
C THR A 83 -4.13 26.18 7.59
N TRP A 84 -4.95 25.86 6.58
CA TRP A 84 -4.57 26.02 5.18
C TRP A 84 -4.12 27.46 4.85
N ALA A 85 -4.76 28.46 5.45
CA ALA A 85 -4.40 29.87 5.27
C ALA A 85 -3.02 30.20 5.86
N GLU A 86 -2.68 29.65 7.02
CA GLU A 86 -1.35 29.83 7.62
C GLU A 86 -0.28 29.10 6.81
N PHE A 87 -0.59 27.91 6.31
CA PHE A 87 0.33 27.16 5.45
C PHE A 87 0.73 27.94 4.20
N ILE A 88 -0.23 28.55 3.48
CA ILE A 88 0.06 29.39 2.31
C ILE A 88 0.83 30.66 2.68
N LYS A 89 0.63 31.19 3.88
CA LYS A 89 1.27 32.46 4.30
C LYS A 89 2.76 32.29 4.64
N TYR A 90 3.15 31.12 5.15
CA TYR A 90 4.50 30.87 5.67
C TYR A 90 5.40 30.04 4.74
N MET A 91 4.86 29.52 3.63
CA MET A 91 5.59 28.76 2.61
C MET A 91 5.76 29.58 1.33
#